data_AF-A0A1H0B998-F1
#
_entry.id   AF-A0A1H0B998-F1
#
_cell.length_a   1.000
_cell.length_b   1.000
_cell.length_c   1.000
_cell.angle_alpha   90.00
_cell.angle_beta   90.00
_cell.angle_gamma   90.00
#
_symmetry.space_group_name_H-M   'P 1'
#
loop_
_entity.id
_entity.type
_entity.pdbx_description
1 polymer ?
#
loop_
_entity_poly.entity_id
_entity_poly.type
_entity_poly.pdbx_seq_one_letter_code
_entity_poly.pdbx_strand_id
1 'polypeptide(L)'
;MQNEKKNKRIDLRVSEKQKAKIEKDAEQLGMKISEYLLYLAEHKQVVVISAGKELVEAVYLLNQKLNQYDNYPIFPLQDARDIISNSLTGIAKKMKGRE
;
A
#
# COMPACT_ATOMS: atom_id res chain seq x y z
N MET A 1 20.28 -10.53 21.85
CA MET A 1 20.26 -9.45 20.84
C MET A 1 20.70 -8.17 21.52
N GLN A 2 21.85 -7.60 21.13
CA GLN A 2 22.31 -6.32 21.68
C GLN A 2 21.32 -5.22 21.27
N ASN A 3 20.77 -4.51 22.25
CA ASN A 3 20.15 -3.21 22.00
C ASN A 3 21.23 -2.29 21.42
N GLU A 4 21.22 -2.07 20.11
CA GLU A 4 22.02 -1.02 19.49
C GLU A 4 21.56 0.32 20.05
N LYS A 5 22.25 0.79 21.10
CA LYS A 5 21.99 2.11 21.67
C LYS A 5 22.21 3.15 20.55
N LYS A 6 21.22 4.01 20.35
CA LYS A 6 21.30 5.12 19.40
C LYS A 6 22.32 6.13 19.93
N ASN A 7 23.54 6.09 19.40
CA ASN A 7 24.67 6.87 19.91
C ASN A 7 24.91 8.18 19.12
N LYS A 8 24.16 8.41 18.04
CA LYS A 8 24.30 9.56 17.16
C LYS A 8 22.97 10.28 17.03
N ARG A 9 23.03 11.62 16.98
CA ARG A 9 21.88 12.51 16.83
C ARG A 9 21.96 13.24 15.50
N ILE A 10 20.83 13.37 14.82
CA ILE A 10 20.66 14.14 13.60
C ILE A 10 19.68 15.26 13.94
N ASP A 11 20.11 16.52 13.75
CA ASP A 11 19.26 17.70 13.94
C ASP A 11 18.97 18.34 12.58
N LEU A 12 17.69 18.51 12.26
CA LEU A 12 17.22 19.16 11.04
C LEU A 12 16.38 20.39 11.40
N ARG A 13 16.61 21.50 10.68
CA ARG A 13 15.73 22.68 10.75
C ARG A 13 14.69 22.60 9.66
N VAL A 14 13.43 22.78 10.05
CA VAL A 14 12.28 22.79 9.15
C VAL A 14 11.37 23.96 9.50
N SER A 15 10.64 24.47 8.51
CA SER A 15 9.55 25.43 8.76
C SER A 15 8.38 24.76 9.49
N GLU A 16 7.51 25.57 10.10
CA GLU A 16 6.30 25.07 10.75
C GLU A 16 5.39 24.30 9.79
N LYS A 17 5.25 24.79 8.55
CA LYS A 17 4.47 24.10 7.51
C LYS A 17 5.02 22.72 7.18
N GLN A 18 6.34 22.60 7.10
CA GLN A 18 6.99 21.30 6.85
C GLN A 18 6.82 20.36 8.05
N LYS A 19 6.96 20.88 9.27
CA LYS A 19 6.75 20.09 10.49
C LYS A 19 5.33 19.52 10.56
N ALA A 20 4.31 20.35 10.34
CA ALA A 20 2.91 19.93 10.33
C ALA A 20 2.64 18.86 9.25
N LYS A 21 3.25 18.99 8.08
CA LYS A 21 3.15 17.97 7.03
C LYS A 21 3.79 16.64 7.46
N ILE A 22 5.01 16.68 7.98
CA ILE A 22 5.73 15.48 8.45
C ILE A 22 4.96 14.77 9.56
N GLU A 23 4.38 15.53 10.50
CA GLU A 23 3.55 14.99 11.58
C GLU A 23 2.31 14.27 11.03
N LYS A 24 1.59 14.90 10.10
CA LYS A 24 0.41 14.30 9.47
C LYS A 24 0.77 13.04 8.68
N ASP A 25 1.84 13.07 7.88
CA ASP A 25 2.26 11.93 7.07
C ASP A 25 2.70 10.75 7.96
N ALA A 26 3.42 11.02 9.05
CA ALA A 26 3.81 10.01 10.02
C ALA A 26 2.59 9.41 10.76
N GLU A 27 1.61 10.24 11.11
CA GLU A 27 0.36 9.80 11.75
C GLU A 27 -0.45 8.88 10.82
N GLN A 28 -0.58 9.23 9.54
CA GLN A 28 -1.27 8.40 8.54
C GLN A 28 -0.65 7.00 8.40
N LEU A 29 0.65 6.89 8.68
CA LEU A 29 1.42 5.65 8.64
C LEU A 29 1.48 4.92 9.99
N GLY A 30 0.91 5.51 11.06
CA GLY A 30 1.01 4.98 12.42
C GLY A 30 2.45 4.95 12.97
N MET A 31 3.33 5.84 12.46
CA MET A 31 4.74 5.90 12.81
C MET A 31 5.04 7.13 13.68
N LYS A 32 6.10 7.05 14.49
CA LYS A 32 6.67 8.25 15.10
C LYS A 32 7.45 9.04 14.05
N ILE A 33 7.51 10.36 14.20
CA ILE A 33 8.26 11.26 13.28
C ILE A 33 9.68 10.75 13.01
N SER A 34 10.41 10.35 14.06
CA SER A 34 11.79 9.85 13.91
C SER A 34 11.87 8.55 13.10
N GLU A 35 10.88 7.67 13.23
CA GLU A 35 10.82 6.41 12.49
C GLU A 35 10.47 6.67 11.03
N TYR A 36 9.50 7.56 10.79
CA TYR A 36 9.13 8.02 9.46
C TYR A 36 10.30 8.66 8.71
N LEU A 37 11.06 9.54 9.36
CA LEU A 37 12.22 10.21 8.75
C LEU A 37 13.38 9.24 8.46
N LEU A 38 13.64 8.29 9.36
CA LEU A 38 14.64 7.24 9.11
C LEU A 38 14.22 6.33 7.96
N TYR A 39 12.96 5.91 7.93
CA TYR A 39 12.41 5.09 6.86
C TYR A 39 12.52 5.78 5.49
N LEU A 40 12.20 7.08 5.43
CA LEU A 40 12.37 7.88 4.22
C LEU A 40 13.84 8.00 3.80
N ALA A 41 14.76 8.16 4.75
CA ALA A 41 16.19 8.25 4.45
C ALA A 41 16.74 6.94 3.89
N GLU A 42 16.26 5.79 4.37
CA GLU A 42 16.70 4.46 3.93
C GLU A 42 16.07 4.04 2.59
N HIS A 43 14.80 4.37 2.37
CA HIS A 43 14.03 3.85 1.23
C HIS A 43 13.68 4.89 0.16
N LYS A 44 14.08 6.17 0.35
CA LYS A 44 13.89 7.33 -0.54
C LYS A 44 12.43 7.74 -0.82
N GLN A 45 11.47 6.84 -0.72
CA GLN A 45 10.06 7.08 -0.97
C GLN A 45 9.20 6.19 -0.08
N VAL A 46 8.17 6.76 0.52
CA VAL A 46 7.08 6.02 1.14
C VAL A 46 5.86 6.14 0.25
N VAL A 47 5.30 5.01 -0.19
CA VAL A 47 4.01 4.95 -0.89
C VAL A 47 2.97 4.44 0.09
N VAL A 48 2.04 5.31 0.48
CA VAL A 48 0.89 4.92 1.29
C VAL A 48 -0.21 4.46 0.36
N ILE A 49 -0.58 3.18 0.45
CA ILE A 49 -1.74 2.64 -0.28
C ILE A 49 -2.89 2.53 0.71
N SER A 50 -3.77 3.53 0.74
CA SER A 50 -4.86 3.68 1.72
C SER A 50 -5.84 2.50 1.74
N ALA A 51 -5.95 1.76 0.64
CA ALA A 51 -6.79 0.56 0.49
C ALA A 51 -5.96 -0.70 0.19
N GLY A 52 -4.72 -0.77 0.68
CA GLY A 52 -3.80 -1.87 0.37
C GLY A 52 -4.32 -3.24 0.79
N LYS A 53 -5.01 -3.33 1.93
CA LYS A 53 -5.58 -4.60 2.41
C LYS A 53 -6.71 -5.09 1.49
N GLU A 54 -7.61 -4.19 1.10
CA GLU A 54 -8.71 -4.47 0.18
C GLU A 54 -8.21 -4.79 -1.24
N LEU A 55 -7.11 -4.16 -1.66
CA LEU A 55 -6.44 -4.47 -2.92
C LEU A 55 -5.88 -5.90 -2.89
N VAL A 56 -5.17 -6.28 -1.82
CA VAL A 56 -4.63 -7.64 -1.64
C VAL A 56 -5.75 -8.67 -1.60
N GLU A 57 -6.83 -8.41 -0.87
CA GLU A 57 -8.00 -9.28 -0.79
C GLU A 57 -8.66 -9.47 -2.17
N ALA A 58 -8.81 -8.38 -2.94
CA ALA A 58 -9.44 -8.46 -4.24
C ALA A 58 -8.56 -9.16 -5.29
N VAL A 59 -7.24 -9.00 -5.25
CA VAL A 59 -6.29 -9.77 -6.07
C VAL A 59 -6.34 -11.25 -5.69
N TYR A 60 -6.44 -11.57 -4.39
CA TYR A 60 -6.57 -12.95 -3.93
C TYR A 60 -7.85 -13.61 -4.46
N LEU A 61 -8.99 -12.92 -4.40
CA LEU A 61 -10.27 -13.41 -4.94
C LEU A 61 -10.22 -13.58 -6.46
N LEU A 62 -9.53 -12.69 -7.18
CA LEU A 62 -9.34 -12.82 -8.62
C LEU A 62 -8.52 -14.08 -8.95
N ASN A 63 -7.41 -14.32 -8.24
CA ASN A 63 -6.59 -15.52 -8.43
C ASN A 63 -7.36 -16.80 -8.10
N GLN A 64 -8.17 -16.82 -7.05
CA GLN A 64 -9.03 -17.98 -6.77
C GLN A 64 -9.99 -18.26 -7.93
N LYS A 65 -10.60 -17.23 -8.52
CA LYS A 65 -11.47 -17.39 -9.69
C LYS A 65 -10.69 -17.91 -10.89
N LEU A 66 -9.50 -17.39 -11.17
CA LEU A 66 -8.66 -17.85 -12.27
C LEU A 66 -8.20 -19.31 -12.09
N ASN A 67 -7.83 -19.71 -10.86
CA ASN A 67 -7.42 -21.08 -10.55
C ASN A 67 -8.56 -22.11 -10.77
N GLN A 68 -9.83 -21.70 -10.69
CA GLN A 68 -10.95 -22.60 -11.02
C GLN A 68 -10.97 -22.96 -12.51
N TYR A 69 -10.33 -22.15 -13.35
CA TYR A 69 -10.26 -22.33 -14.80
C TYR A 69 -8.97 -23.00 -15.27
N ASP A 70 -7.93 -23.12 -14.43
CA ASP A 70 -6.68 -23.85 -14.75
C ASP A 70 -6.92 -25.33 -15.09
N ASN A 71 -8.04 -25.92 -14.64
CA ASN A 71 -8.40 -27.30 -14.94
C ASN A 71 -9.27 -27.46 -16.20
N TYR A 72 -9.59 -26.37 -16.92
CA TYR A 72 -10.40 -26.42 -18.13
C TYR A 72 -9.52 -26.29 -19.38
N PRO A 73 -9.43 -27.34 -20.23
CA PRO A 73 -8.56 -27.36 -21.40
C PRO A 73 -8.99 -26.38 -22.51
N ILE A 74 -10.23 -25.89 -22.47
CA ILE A 74 -10.75 -24.86 -23.38
C ILE A 74 -11.45 -23.81 -22.52
N PHE A 75 -10.80 -22.66 -22.37
CA PHE A 75 -11.31 -21.53 -21.62
C PHE A 75 -11.66 -20.38 -22.60
N PRO A 76 -12.91 -19.91 -22.68
CA PRO A 76 -13.28 -18.81 -23.58
C PRO A 76 -12.60 -17.51 -23.15
N LEU A 77 -11.75 -16.95 -24.02
CA LEU A 77 -10.98 -15.73 -23.73
C LEU A 77 -11.85 -14.54 -23.30
N GLN A 78 -13.09 -14.48 -23.79
CA GLN A 78 -14.07 -13.45 -23.46
C GLN A 78 -14.51 -13.53 -22.00
N ASP A 79 -14.73 -14.75 -21.47
CA ASP A 79 -15.13 -14.94 -20.08
C ASP A 79 -14.01 -14.52 -19.10
N ALA A 80 -12.73 -14.75 -19.45
CA ALA A 80 -11.62 -14.22 -18.62
C ALA A 80 -11.61 -12.70 -18.65
N ARG A 81 -11.77 -12.10 -19.83
CA ARG A 81 -11.77 -10.65 -19.97
C ARG A 81 -12.89 -10.03 -19.14
N ASP A 82 -14.07 -10.63 -19.14
CA ASP A 82 -15.20 -10.12 -18.36
C ASP A 82 -14.97 -10.29 -16.86
N ILE A 83 -14.46 -11.44 -16.41
CA ILE A 83 -14.11 -11.67 -14.99
C ILE A 83 -13.06 -10.68 -14.51
N ILE A 84 -11.99 -10.49 -15.28
CA ILE A 84 -10.90 -9.57 -14.94
C ILE A 84 -11.41 -8.13 -14.95
N SER A 85 -12.13 -7.73 -15.99
CA SER A 85 -12.66 -6.35 -16.11
C SER A 85 -13.64 -6.01 -14.99
N ASN A 86 -14.54 -6.93 -14.64
CA ASN A 86 -15.48 -6.74 -13.54
C ASN A 86 -14.78 -6.68 -12.18
N SER A 87 -13.75 -7.51 -11.98
CA SER A 87 -12.96 -7.52 -10.74
C SER A 87 -12.15 -6.22 -10.60
N LEU A 88 -11.47 -5.77 -11.66
CA LEU A 88 -10.73 -4.51 -11.67
C LEU A 88 -11.66 -3.30 -11.45
N THR A 89 -12.84 -3.31 -12.05
CA THR A 89 -13.84 -2.25 -11.84
C THR A 89 -14.35 -2.24 -10.39
N GLY A 90 -14.56 -3.41 -9.79
CA GLY A 90 -14.93 -3.55 -8.39
C GLY A 90 -13.85 -3.04 -7.44
N ILE A 91 -12.57 -3.34 -7.72
CA ILE A 91 -11.41 -2.81 -6.99
C ILE A 91 -11.38 -1.30 -7.08
N ALA A 92 -11.46 -0.75 -8.30
CA ALA A 92 -11.41 0.69 -8.53
C ALA A 92 -12.54 1.45 -7.80
N LYS A 93 -13.75 0.88 -7.76
CA LYS A 93 -14.88 1.47 -7.00
C LYS A 93 -14.65 1.45 -5.50
N LYS A 94 -14.16 0.33 -4.94
CA LYS A 94 -13.84 0.24 -3.50
C LYS A 94 -12.75 1.22 -3.10
N MET A 95 -11.80 1.51 -4.00
CA MET A 95 -10.76 2.51 -3.76
C MET A 95 -11.26 3.96 -3.87
N LYS A 96 -12.23 4.26 -4.75
CA LYS A 96 -12.78 5.62 -4.93
C LYS A 96 -13.84 6.04 -3.91
N GLY A 97 -14.56 5.10 -3.28
CA GLY A 97 -15.68 5.40 -2.37
C GLY A 97 -15.29 5.87 -0.95
N ARG A 98 -14.03 6.25 -0.71
CA ARG A 98 -13.52 6.63 0.64
C ARG A 98 -12.70 7.93 0.64
N GLU A 99 -12.89 8.80 -0.35
CA GLU A 99 -12.42 10.20 -0.24
C GLU A 99 -13.26 11.01 0.75
#